data_AF-U7VGH2-F1
#
_entry.id   AF-U7VGH2-F1
#
_cell.length_a   1.000
_cell.length_b   1.000
_cell.length_c   1.000
_cell.angle_alpha   90.00
_cell.angle_beta   90.00
_cell.angle_gamma   90.00
#
_symmetry.space_group_name_H-M   'P 1'
#
loop_
_entity.id
_entity.type
_entity.pdbx_description
1 polymer ?
#
loop_
_entity_poly.entity_id
_entity_poly.type
_entity_poly.pdbx_seq_one_letter_code
_entity_poly.pdbx_strand_id
1 'polypeptide(L)'
;MKFDIDKEEAEIAFKKALRKTRFNFFDRENRKIKEFSVVEKENQLSNKIYLGVKEVPVVKIVGTVEKAQDFDKDFNPLREESKGRWSSVYIKYLESGSLPPVILYKVREEYYVYDGNHRISVAKNLNFHSIEAEVYEFFSQNNEEIDKLSRERFSFEKESGLSNIECSKVENYKELREEVRKFLNLYFLGEENFEKAIVWYQRVFTPIVSILISNFKNLENENNGDIFVEYLKYKNTYRLGNKYQRGYTNTLIDYLNRNKILLLKDLKTDISLDSFLIDDFRKLYYIDKIIFYTDDTKGKIKAIREYSKKQFRRETLIIGEIALFNLVNDIPGFIIGMQRWFEQVYNFYKEEIILKSKQLSLTLDGLNLEEIVEDCIRYSRYYRKKEDKLLTKKELIYSYILDIYLPIFIMFQENELEKNRNKQYLKISQSYLYYTRYGGLDNLREFIEKNIVNKEEYKIGDFTLSKNIKLDYNLDKELESYWSLKDYGGTQNYETIYRLKEYIKFLNIKTLEEINKKFKEDIEKLIKNREILIQYNNSRVLNVVKGKWEQYTFIDYYGTLV
;
A
#
# COMPACT_ATOMS: atom_id res chain seq x y z
N MET A 1 -37.77 26.85 28.23
CA MET A 1 -36.39 26.83 28.77
C MET A 1 -35.36 26.43 27.70
N LYS A 2 -35.26 25.16 27.25
CA LYS A 2 -34.30 24.78 26.19
C LYS A 2 -34.49 25.58 24.89
N PHE A 3 -35.73 25.69 24.42
CA PHE A 3 -36.08 26.46 23.23
C PHE A 3 -35.78 27.97 23.33
N ASP A 4 -35.86 28.55 24.53
CA ASP A 4 -35.56 29.97 24.75
C ASP A 4 -34.05 30.21 24.75
N ILE A 5 -33.26 29.26 25.28
CA ILE A 5 -31.79 29.25 25.22
C ILE A 5 -31.32 29.10 23.77
N ASP A 6 -31.88 28.17 23.00
CA ASP A 6 -31.51 27.94 21.60
C ASP A 6 -31.79 29.18 20.73
N LYS A 7 -32.87 29.92 21.03
CA LYS A 7 -33.17 31.20 20.38
C LYS A 7 -32.14 32.28 20.72
N GLU A 8 -31.79 32.43 21.99
CA GLU A 8 -30.81 33.42 22.43
C GLU A 8 -29.43 33.15 21.82
N GLU A 9 -29.01 31.89 21.81
CA GLU A 9 -27.77 31.44 21.17
C GLU A 9 -27.78 31.74 19.66
N ALA A 10 -28.87 31.41 18.96
CA ALA A 10 -29.02 31.71 17.55
C ALA A 10 -28.95 33.22 17.24
N GLU A 11 -29.52 34.07 18.10
CA GLU A 11 -29.41 35.53 17.95
C GLU A 11 -27.98 36.03 18.13
N ILE A 12 -27.25 35.51 19.13
CA ILE A 12 -25.85 35.86 19.37
C ILE A 12 -24.98 35.44 18.18
N ALA A 13 -25.18 34.21 17.68
CA ALA A 13 -24.46 33.69 16.53
C ALA A 13 -24.75 34.50 15.25
N PHE A 14 -25.99 34.90 15.03
CA PHE A 14 -26.37 35.78 13.91
C PHE A 14 -25.70 37.15 14.01
N LYS A 15 -25.75 37.81 15.17
CA LYS A 15 -25.09 39.11 15.40
C LYS A 15 -23.58 39.01 15.15
N LYS A 16 -22.95 37.89 15.55
CA LYS A 16 -21.53 37.63 15.28
C LYS A 16 -21.27 37.47 13.78
N ALA A 17 -22.09 36.71 13.07
CA ALA A 17 -22.00 36.54 11.61
C ALA A 17 -22.14 37.89 10.89
N LEU A 18 -23.15 38.69 11.25
CA LEU A 18 -23.38 40.02 10.70
C LEU A 18 -22.21 40.97 11.01
N ARG A 19 -21.61 40.91 12.21
CA ARG A 19 -20.46 41.76 12.56
C ARG A 19 -19.20 41.43 11.77
N LYS A 20 -18.97 40.17 11.35
CA LYS A 20 -17.82 39.80 10.51
C LYS A 20 -17.79 40.61 9.20
N THR A 21 -18.95 40.97 8.67
CA THR A 21 -19.06 41.85 7.49
C THR A 21 -18.59 43.30 7.77
N ARG A 22 -18.64 43.76 9.02
CA ARG A 22 -18.41 45.17 9.38
C ARG A 22 -16.95 45.50 9.70
N PHE A 23 -16.09 44.53 9.99
CA PHE A 23 -14.69 44.78 10.37
C PHE A 23 -13.68 44.83 9.20
N ASN A 24 -14.03 44.37 8.00
CA ASN A 24 -13.11 44.32 6.83
C ASN A 24 -13.14 45.61 5.96
N PHE A 25 -13.13 46.81 6.56
CA PHE A 25 -13.63 48.07 5.96
C PHE A 25 -12.95 48.59 4.68
N PHE A 26 -11.78 48.08 4.29
CA PHE A 26 -10.94 48.70 3.25
C PHE A 26 -11.13 48.21 1.81
N ASP A 27 -12.03 47.26 1.53
CA ASP A 27 -12.27 46.84 0.15
C ASP A 27 -13.72 46.35 -0.07
N ARG A 28 -14.51 47.07 -0.88
CA ARG A 28 -15.93 46.76 -1.15
C ARG A 28 -16.10 45.84 -2.36
N GLU A 29 -15.21 45.89 -3.35
CA GLU A 29 -15.30 45.04 -4.55
C GLU A 29 -14.90 43.60 -4.22
N ASN A 30 -13.86 43.41 -3.40
CA ASN A 30 -13.41 42.08 -2.94
C ASN A 30 -14.35 41.38 -1.94
N ARG A 31 -15.54 41.93 -1.64
CA ARG A 31 -16.53 41.31 -0.74
C ARG A 31 -17.67 40.62 -1.47
N LYS A 32 -17.87 40.88 -2.76
CA LYS A 32 -19.02 40.38 -3.47
C LYS A 32 -18.89 38.86 -3.67
N ILE A 33 -19.90 38.12 -3.26
CA ILE A 33 -19.97 36.68 -3.53
C ILE A 33 -20.03 36.44 -5.04
N LYS A 34 -19.38 35.38 -5.51
CA LYS A 34 -19.40 35.02 -6.93
C LYS A 34 -20.82 34.67 -7.37
N GLU A 35 -21.28 35.28 -8.45
CA GLU A 35 -22.58 35.00 -9.06
C GLU A 35 -22.43 33.94 -10.16
N PHE A 36 -23.16 32.82 -10.03
CA PHE A 36 -23.11 31.76 -11.05
C PHE A 36 -23.51 32.26 -12.44
N SER A 37 -24.47 33.20 -12.54
CA SER A 37 -24.94 33.76 -13.81
C SER A 37 -23.86 34.48 -14.61
N VAL A 38 -22.85 35.06 -13.93
CA VAL A 38 -21.68 35.68 -14.56
C VAL A 38 -20.78 34.59 -15.12
N VAL A 39 -20.46 33.58 -14.29
CA VAL A 39 -19.62 32.44 -14.66
C VAL A 39 -20.24 31.64 -15.81
N GLU A 40 -21.55 31.43 -15.78
CA GLU A 40 -22.32 30.74 -16.81
C GLU A 40 -22.21 31.42 -18.17
N LYS A 41 -22.36 32.75 -18.21
CA LYS A 41 -22.25 33.54 -19.44
C LYS A 41 -20.82 33.59 -19.96
N GLU A 42 -19.85 33.87 -19.09
CA GLU A 42 -18.43 33.99 -19.47
C GLU A 42 -17.85 32.68 -20.01
N ASN A 43 -18.23 31.55 -19.39
CA ASN A 43 -17.68 30.24 -19.73
C ASN A 43 -18.60 29.44 -20.66
N GLN A 44 -19.69 30.04 -21.17
CA GLN A 44 -20.67 29.39 -22.04
C GLN A 44 -21.08 28.00 -21.52
N LEU A 45 -21.40 27.95 -20.21
CA LEU A 45 -21.67 26.68 -19.55
C LEU A 45 -22.93 26.06 -20.16
N SER A 46 -22.83 24.78 -20.47
CA SER A 46 -23.92 24.00 -21.04
C SER A 46 -23.89 22.60 -20.47
N ASN A 47 -25.00 21.86 -20.59
CA ASN A 47 -25.16 20.49 -20.10
C ASN A 47 -24.89 20.35 -18.59
N LYS A 48 -25.95 20.15 -17.81
CA LYS A 48 -25.83 19.80 -16.40
C LYS A 48 -25.87 18.27 -16.22
N ILE A 49 -24.96 17.74 -15.43
CA ILE A 49 -24.92 16.32 -15.06
C ILE A 49 -25.14 16.20 -13.56
N TYR A 50 -26.11 15.38 -13.15
CA TYR A 50 -26.32 15.08 -11.74
C TYR A 50 -25.26 14.09 -11.25
N LEU A 51 -24.52 14.46 -10.20
CA LEU A 51 -23.47 13.64 -9.61
C LEU A 51 -23.95 12.86 -8.36
N GLY A 52 -25.23 12.97 -7.99
CA GLY A 52 -25.74 12.39 -6.75
C GLY A 52 -25.50 13.28 -5.53
N VAL A 53 -25.73 12.69 -4.36
CA VAL A 53 -25.42 13.28 -3.06
C VAL A 53 -23.93 13.06 -2.75
N LYS A 54 -23.21 14.13 -2.41
CA LYS A 54 -21.78 14.12 -2.10
C LYS A 54 -21.49 14.95 -0.86
N GLU A 55 -20.44 14.57 -0.14
CA GLU A 55 -19.85 15.40 0.89
C GLU A 55 -18.89 16.41 0.25
N VAL A 56 -19.20 17.70 0.36
CA VAL A 56 -18.48 18.78 -0.31
C VAL A 56 -17.73 19.64 0.71
N PRO A 57 -16.41 19.85 0.55
CA PRO A 57 -15.66 20.77 1.41
C PRO A 57 -16.26 22.18 1.35
N VAL A 58 -16.61 22.74 2.50
CA VAL A 58 -17.26 24.06 2.59
C VAL A 58 -16.36 25.17 2.03
N VAL A 59 -15.05 24.97 2.03
CA VAL A 59 -14.05 25.87 1.44
C VAL A 59 -14.15 25.96 -0.09
N LYS A 60 -14.62 24.91 -0.78
CA LYS A 60 -14.82 24.92 -2.23
C LYS A 60 -16.15 25.59 -2.64
N ILE A 61 -17.00 25.97 -1.69
CA ILE A 61 -18.25 26.70 -1.92
C ILE A 61 -17.95 28.21 -1.92
N VAL A 62 -17.89 28.78 -3.12
CA VAL A 62 -17.36 30.12 -3.39
C VAL A 62 -18.41 31.13 -3.85
N GLY A 63 -19.58 30.64 -4.25
CA GLY A 63 -20.56 31.46 -4.94
C GLY A 63 -21.99 30.99 -4.76
N THR A 64 -22.90 31.73 -5.37
CA THR A 64 -24.33 31.43 -5.30
C THR A 64 -24.99 31.63 -6.65
N VAL A 65 -26.02 30.83 -6.92
CA VAL A 65 -26.86 30.96 -8.12
C VAL A 65 -27.87 32.08 -7.95
N GLU A 66 -28.36 32.28 -6.72
CA GLU A 66 -29.33 33.30 -6.36
C GLU A 66 -28.94 33.97 -5.03
N LYS A 67 -29.49 35.15 -4.72
CA LYS A 67 -29.27 35.84 -3.42
C LYS A 67 -27.85 36.35 -3.19
N ALA A 68 -27.12 36.66 -4.24
CA ALA A 68 -25.78 37.25 -4.13
C ALA A 68 -25.76 38.60 -3.37
N GLN A 69 -26.88 39.31 -3.33
CA GLN A 69 -27.05 40.57 -2.59
C GLN A 69 -27.29 40.40 -1.07
N ASP A 70 -27.54 39.16 -0.61
CA ASP A 70 -27.88 38.88 0.79
C ASP A 70 -26.66 38.45 1.62
N PHE A 71 -25.55 38.07 0.94
CA PHE A 71 -24.36 37.49 1.55
C PHE A 71 -23.07 38.09 1.00
N ASP A 72 -22.03 38.15 1.83
CA ASP A 72 -20.66 38.42 1.37
C ASP A 72 -19.98 37.15 0.79
N LYS A 73 -18.76 37.29 0.26
CA LYS A 73 -17.95 36.19 -0.29
C LYS A 73 -17.73 35.01 0.66
N ASP A 74 -17.82 35.24 1.98
CA ASP A 74 -17.62 34.24 3.01
C ASP A 74 -18.98 33.72 3.55
N PHE A 75 -20.07 34.02 2.84
CA PHE A 75 -21.47 33.71 3.19
C PHE A 75 -21.95 34.32 4.52
N ASN A 76 -21.33 35.40 5.01
CA ASN A 76 -21.91 36.12 6.14
C ASN A 76 -23.13 36.92 5.67
N PRO A 77 -24.23 36.94 6.44
CA PRO A 77 -25.42 37.70 6.08
C PRO A 77 -25.09 39.20 6.08
N LEU A 78 -25.58 39.93 5.07
CA LEU A 78 -25.35 41.37 4.92
C LEU A 78 -26.42 42.24 5.59
N ARG A 79 -27.62 41.68 5.82
CA ARG A 79 -28.79 42.44 6.27
C ARG A 79 -29.55 41.76 7.41
N GLU A 80 -30.16 42.55 8.27
CA GLU A 80 -30.91 42.08 9.45
C GLU A 80 -32.18 41.30 9.08
N GLU A 81 -32.74 41.53 7.89
CA GLU A 81 -33.96 40.84 7.44
C GLU A 81 -33.73 39.33 7.27
N SER A 82 -32.48 38.89 7.11
CA SER A 82 -32.11 37.46 7.08
C SER A 82 -32.15 36.79 8.46
N LYS A 83 -32.26 37.54 9.56
CA LYS A 83 -32.17 37.04 10.94
C LYS A 83 -33.14 35.91 11.21
N GLY A 84 -34.42 36.05 10.83
CA GLY A 84 -35.44 35.05 11.13
C GLY A 84 -35.14 33.69 10.51
N ARG A 85 -34.85 33.67 9.20
CA ARG A 85 -34.54 32.42 8.47
C ARG A 85 -33.19 31.84 8.88
N TRP A 86 -32.17 32.67 9.09
CA TRP A 86 -30.85 32.24 9.56
C TRP A 86 -30.93 31.60 10.95
N SER A 87 -31.60 32.25 11.90
CA SER A 87 -31.77 31.75 13.27
C SER A 87 -32.59 30.46 13.30
N SER A 88 -33.63 30.33 12.45
CA SER A 88 -34.39 29.09 12.34
C SER A 88 -33.53 27.92 11.84
N VAL A 89 -32.60 28.15 10.90
CA VAL A 89 -31.66 27.12 10.45
C VAL A 89 -30.68 26.73 11.57
N TYR A 90 -30.17 27.72 12.30
CA TYR A 90 -29.26 27.49 13.43
C TYR A 90 -29.93 26.66 14.54
N ILE A 91 -31.16 27.01 14.92
CA ILE A 91 -31.94 26.27 15.93
C ILE A 91 -32.18 24.82 15.47
N LYS A 92 -32.55 24.60 14.20
CA LYS A 92 -32.72 23.24 13.66
C LYS A 92 -31.43 22.42 13.75
N TYR A 93 -30.27 23.04 13.58
CA TYR A 93 -28.99 22.37 13.79
C TYR A 93 -28.78 22.01 15.27
N LEU A 94 -29.05 22.92 16.21
CA LEU A 94 -28.96 22.61 17.65
C LEU A 94 -29.90 21.46 18.06
N GLU A 95 -31.08 21.37 17.44
CA GLU A 95 -32.06 20.32 17.71
C GLU A 95 -31.66 18.96 17.13
N SER A 96 -31.17 18.92 15.89
CA SER A 96 -30.93 17.68 15.14
C SER A 96 -29.47 17.22 15.10
N GLY A 97 -28.52 18.10 15.41
CA GLY A 97 -27.09 17.86 15.28
C GLY A 97 -26.57 17.87 13.83
N SER A 98 -27.43 18.09 12.84
CA SER A 98 -27.05 18.10 11.42
C SER A 98 -27.80 19.18 10.64
N LEU A 99 -27.35 19.44 9.41
CA LEU A 99 -28.03 20.33 8.48
C LEU A 99 -28.56 19.49 7.31
N PRO A 100 -29.80 19.73 6.83
CA PRO A 100 -30.30 19.08 5.63
C PRO A 100 -29.40 19.35 4.42
N PRO A 101 -29.33 18.42 3.45
CA PRO A 101 -28.53 18.60 2.25
C PRO A 101 -28.82 19.92 1.52
N VAL A 102 -27.77 20.48 0.92
CA VAL A 102 -27.86 21.65 0.04
C VAL A 102 -27.89 21.21 -1.42
N ILE A 103 -28.27 22.10 -2.34
CA ILE A 103 -28.14 21.85 -3.77
C ILE A 103 -27.03 22.75 -4.30
N LEU A 104 -26.00 22.14 -4.90
CA LEU A 104 -24.82 22.85 -5.41
C LEU A 104 -24.65 22.64 -6.91
N TYR A 105 -24.32 23.72 -7.60
CA TYR A 105 -23.80 23.68 -8.97
C TYR A 105 -22.28 23.67 -8.92
N LYS A 106 -21.65 22.71 -9.60
CA LYS A 106 -20.20 22.58 -9.69
C LYS A 106 -19.72 23.04 -11.06
N VAL A 107 -18.68 23.87 -11.09
CA VAL A 107 -17.97 24.27 -12.31
C VAL A 107 -16.49 24.13 -12.03
N ARG A 108 -15.80 23.27 -12.77
CA ARG A 108 -14.38 22.95 -12.50
C ARG A 108 -14.22 22.51 -11.03
N GLU A 109 -13.47 23.24 -10.20
CA GLU A 109 -13.29 22.93 -8.76
C GLU A 109 -14.18 23.77 -7.82
N GLU A 110 -15.00 24.65 -8.37
CA GLU A 110 -15.79 25.61 -7.61
C GLU A 110 -17.25 25.18 -7.50
N TYR A 111 -17.86 25.46 -6.34
CA TYR A 111 -19.24 25.16 -6.04
C TYR A 111 -20.06 26.43 -5.78
N TYR A 112 -21.27 26.44 -6.31
CA TYR A 112 -22.21 27.53 -6.29
C TYR A 112 -23.53 27.07 -5.69
N VAL A 113 -24.04 27.78 -4.68
CA VAL A 113 -25.25 27.38 -3.97
C VAL A 113 -26.49 27.67 -4.81
N TYR A 114 -27.21 26.62 -5.23
CA TYR A 114 -28.52 26.74 -5.85
C TYR A 114 -29.62 26.83 -4.79
N ASP A 115 -29.62 25.89 -3.83
CA ASP A 115 -30.48 25.94 -2.64
C ASP A 115 -29.67 25.75 -1.36
N GLY A 116 -30.08 26.46 -0.29
CA GLY A 116 -29.48 26.32 1.03
C GLY A 116 -28.46 27.38 1.43
N ASN A 117 -28.51 28.59 0.86
CA ASN A 117 -27.61 29.69 1.20
C ASN A 117 -27.47 29.97 2.72
N HIS A 118 -28.59 29.98 3.47
CA HIS A 118 -28.53 30.13 4.94
C HIS A 118 -27.90 28.90 5.64
N ARG A 119 -28.05 27.69 5.09
CA ARG A 119 -27.39 26.48 5.63
C ARG A 119 -25.88 26.56 5.46
N ILE A 120 -25.40 27.02 4.29
CA ILE A 120 -23.96 27.29 4.07
C ILE A 120 -23.45 28.38 5.00
N SER A 121 -24.20 29.47 5.16
CA SER A 121 -23.85 30.56 6.09
C SER A 121 -23.69 30.05 7.53
N VAL A 122 -24.65 29.25 8.02
CA VAL A 122 -24.60 28.63 9.35
C VAL A 122 -23.44 27.63 9.44
N ALA A 123 -23.25 26.77 8.45
CA ALA A 123 -22.15 25.79 8.40
C ALA A 123 -20.78 26.47 8.47
N LYS A 124 -20.56 27.56 7.70
CA LYS A 124 -19.33 28.37 7.78
C LYS A 124 -19.18 29.06 9.13
N ASN A 125 -20.27 29.54 9.73
CA ASN A 125 -20.23 30.15 11.06
C ASN A 125 -19.80 29.15 12.15
N LEU A 126 -20.24 27.90 12.02
CA LEU A 126 -19.92 26.76 12.88
C LEU A 126 -18.60 26.05 12.50
N ASN A 127 -17.86 26.55 11.51
CA ASN A 127 -16.60 25.98 11.01
C ASN A 127 -16.70 24.52 10.55
N PHE A 128 -17.79 24.15 9.88
CA PHE A 128 -17.91 22.84 9.25
C PHE A 128 -16.80 22.66 8.21
N HIS A 129 -16.17 21.48 8.21
CA HIS A 129 -15.19 21.11 7.18
C HIS A 129 -15.87 20.83 5.84
N SER A 130 -17.00 20.12 5.89
CA SER A 130 -17.77 19.64 4.75
C SER A 130 -19.27 19.76 5.01
N ILE A 131 -20.07 19.68 3.93
CA ILE A 131 -21.53 19.60 3.99
C ILE A 131 -22.04 18.58 2.96
N GLU A 132 -23.11 17.88 3.30
CA GLU A 132 -23.83 17.02 2.37
C GLU A 132 -24.59 17.85 1.32
N ALA A 133 -24.43 17.50 0.04
CA ALA A 133 -24.99 18.25 -1.06
C ALA A 133 -25.42 17.37 -2.23
N GLU A 134 -26.57 17.68 -2.83
CA GLU A 134 -26.91 17.24 -4.18
C GLU A 134 -26.12 18.09 -5.19
N VAL A 135 -25.26 17.45 -5.99
CA VAL A 135 -24.34 18.17 -6.88
C VAL A 135 -24.74 18.03 -8.34
N TYR A 136 -24.85 19.15 -9.04
CA TYR A 136 -25.00 19.23 -10.49
C TYR A 136 -23.76 19.86 -11.12
N GLU A 137 -23.02 19.13 -11.94
CA GLU A 137 -21.82 19.63 -12.59
C GLU A 137 -22.14 20.19 -13.98
N PHE A 138 -21.61 21.39 -14.25
CA PHE A 138 -21.75 22.11 -15.51
C PHE A 138 -20.39 22.18 -16.21
N PHE A 139 -20.40 22.07 -17.53
CA PHE A 139 -19.20 22.09 -18.35
C PHE A 139 -19.23 23.27 -19.32
N SER A 140 -18.09 23.95 -19.42
CA SER A 140 -17.83 24.92 -20.47
C SER A 140 -17.71 24.22 -21.82
N GLN A 141 -18.21 24.85 -22.88
CA GLN A 141 -17.94 24.44 -24.27
C GLN A 141 -16.63 25.03 -24.82
N ASN A 142 -15.98 25.92 -24.08
CA ASN A 142 -14.76 26.58 -24.54
C ASN A 142 -13.62 25.56 -24.68
N ASN A 143 -12.68 25.90 -25.57
CA ASN A 143 -11.47 25.12 -25.84
C ASN A 143 -10.25 25.61 -25.04
N GLU A 144 -10.49 26.29 -23.92
CA GLU A 144 -9.44 26.65 -22.97
C GLU A 144 -8.89 25.39 -22.28
N GLU A 145 -7.61 25.43 -21.89
CA GLU A 145 -6.93 24.28 -21.29
C GLU A 145 -7.58 23.83 -19.98
N ILE A 146 -8.03 24.77 -19.15
CA ILE A 146 -8.73 24.47 -17.90
C ILE A 146 -10.06 23.74 -18.13
N ASP A 147 -10.76 24.04 -19.22
CA ASP A 147 -12.03 23.40 -19.58
C ASP A 147 -11.80 22.01 -20.17
N LYS A 148 -10.76 21.86 -21.01
CA LYS A 148 -10.33 20.54 -21.47
C LYS A 148 -9.94 19.66 -20.29
N LEU A 149 -9.19 20.20 -19.33
CA LEU A 149 -8.77 19.49 -18.12
C LEU A 149 -9.98 19.06 -17.28
N SER A 150 -10.95 19.95 -17.07
CA SER A 150 -12.18 19.63 -16.33
C SER A 150 -12.99 18.52 -16.99
N ARG A 151 -13.16 18.57 -18.31
CA ARG A 151 -13.87 17.52 -19.08
C ARG A 151 -13.12 16.19 -19.06
N GLU A 152 -11.80 16.23 -19.18
CA GLU A 152 -10.94 15.04 -19.14
C GLU A 152 -10.98 14.37 -17.77
N ARG A 153 -10.85 15.16 -16.69
CA ARG A 153 -10.99 14.68 -15.30
C ARG A 153 -12.34 13.99 -15.12
N PHE A 154 -13.44 14.66 -15.48
CA PHE A 154 -14.77 14.09 -15.35
C PHE A 154 -14.93 12.77 -16.13
N SER A 155 -14.41 12.72 -17.37
CA SER A 155 -14.41 11.51 -18.18
C SER A 155 -13.65 10.38 -17.50
N PHE A 156 -12.47 10.65 -16.93
CA PHE A 156 -11.67 9.67 -16.21
C PHE A 156 -12.38 9.17 -14.94
N GLU A 157 -12.92 10.07 -14.12
CA GLU A 157 -13.65 9.71 -12.90
C GLU A 157 -14.89 8.85 -13.22
N LYS A 158 -15.62 9.19 -14.28
CA LYS A 158 -16.79 8.44 -14.74
C LYS A 158 -16.42 7.05 -15.26
N GLU A 159 -15.34 6.93 -16.02
CA GLU A 159 -14.88 5.66 -16.60
C GLU A 159 -14.32 4.72 -15.54
N SER A 160 -13.51 5.24 -14.61
CA SER A 160 -12.78 4.46 -13.62
C SER A 160 -13.47 4.29 -12.27
N GLY A 161 -14.46 5.15 -11.97
CA GLY A 161 -15.03 5.27 -10.63
C GLY A 161 -14.05 5.85 -9.59
N LEU A 162 -12.86 6.28 -10.00
CA LEU A 162 -11.83 6.81 -9.10
C LEU A 162 -12.00 8.32 -8.94
N SER A 163 -12.32 8.75 -7.72
CA SER A 163 -12.27 10.16 -7.32
C SER A 163 -10.92 10.49 -6.66
N ASN A 164 -10.65 11.78 -6.47
CA ASN A 164 -9.48 12.30 -5.74
C ASN A 164 -8.12 12.02 -6.40
N ILE A 165 -8.10 11.90 -7.73
CA ILE A 165 -6.86 11.99 -8.50
C ILE A 165 -6.87 13.33 -9.21
N GLU A 166 -5.87 14.16 -8.93
CA GLU A 166 -5.75 15.50 -9.48
C GLU A 166 -4.52 15.56 -10.38
N CYS A 167 -4.69 16.12 -11.57
CA CYS A 167 -3.62 16.38 -12.52
C CYS A 167 -3.70 17.83 -13.00
N SER A 168 -2.54 18.44 -13.26
CA SER A 168 -2.45 19.79 -13.83
C SER A 168 -2.59 19.83 -15.35
N LYS A 169 -2.49 18.67 -16.02
CA LYS A 169 -2.48 18.55 -17.49
C LYS A 169 -3.40 17.44 -17.98
N VAL A 170 -4.02 17.66 -19.13
CA VAL A 170 -4.91 16.69 -19.82
C VAL A 170 -4.13 15.41 -20.16
N GLU A 171 -2.88 15.55 -20.59
CA GLU A 171 -2.02 14.43 -20.98
C GLU A 171 -1.79 13.46 -19.82
N ASN A 172 -1.72 13.96 -18.59
CA ASN A 172 -1.48 13.14 -17.41
C ASN A 172 -2.66 12.19 -17.16
N TYR A 173 -3.92 12.63 -17.33
CA TYR A 173 -5.07 11.72 -17.24
C TYR A 173 -5.04 10.63 -18.33
N LYS A 174 -4.57 10.95 -19.54
CA LYS A 174 -4.39 9.95 -20.60
C LYS A 174 -3.32 8.93 -20.23
N GLU A 175 -2.19 9.37 -19.68
CA GLU A 175 -1.14 8.48 -19.18
C GLU A 175 -1.66 7.56 -18.06
N LEU A 176 -2.46 8.11 -17.13
CA LEU A 176 -3.11 7.33 -16.08
C LEU A 176 -4.06 6.28 -16.64
N ARG A 177 -4.87 6.60 -17.66
CA ARG A 177 -5.76 5.63 -18.30
C ARG A 177 -5.02 4.46 -18.91
N GLU A 178 -3.96 4.75 -19.65
CA GLU A 178 -3.13 3.70 -20.24
C GLU A 178 -2.48 2.82 -19.16
N GLU A 179 -2.04 3.41 -18.05
CA GLU A 179 -1.46 2.64 -16.95
C GLU A 179 -2.51 1.77 -16.23
N VAL A 180 -3.71 2.29 -15.98
CA VAL A 180 -4.82 1.52 -15.41
C VAL A 180 -5.14 0.33 -16.32
N ARG A 181 -5.28 0.57 -17.63
CA ARG A 181 -5.57 -0.50 -18.61
C ARG A 181 -4.50 -1.60 -18.58
N LYS A 182 -3.22 -1.21 -18.66
CA LYS A 182 -2.08 -2.16 -18.59
C LYS A 182 -2.07 -2.94 -17.28
N PHE A 183 -2.33 -2.26 -16.16
CA PHE A 183 -2.41 -2.91 -14.86
C PHE A 183 -3.54 -3.92 -14.80
N LEU A 184 -4.75 -3.55 -15.25
CA LEU A 184 -5.92 -4.44 -15.20
C LEU A 184 -5.66 -5.69 -16.06
N ASN A 185 -5.18 -5.49 -17.29
CA ASN A 185 -4.79 -6.57 -18.19
C ASN A 185 -3.80 -7.54 -17.52
N LEU A 186 -2.76 -7.00 -16.87
CA LEU A 186 -1.76 -7.81 -16.18
C LEU A 186 -2.33 -8.53 -14.94
N TYR A 187 -3.04 -7.79 -14.08
CA TYR A 187 -3.46 -8.25 -12.76
C TYR A 187 -4.61 -9.26 -12.84
N PHE A 188 -5.57 -9.01 -13.73
CA PHE A 188 -6.73 -9.86 -14.00
C PHE A 188 -6.51 -10.82 -15.17
N LEU A 189 -5.30 -10.89 -15.73
CA LEU A 189 -4.88 -11.89 -16.71
C LEU A 189 -5.75 -11.84 -17.99
N GLY A 190 -5.77 -10.65 -18.60
CA GLY A 190 -6.43 -10.35 -19.87
C GLY A 190 -7.78 -9.65 -19.77
N GLU A 191 -8.17 -9.16 -18.59
CA GLU A 191 -9.40 -8.38 -18.40
C GLU A 191 -9.08 -6.91 -18.14
N GLU A 192 -9.75 -6.00 -18.85
CA GLU A 192 -9.52 -4.55 -18.77
C GLU A 192 -10.75 -3.79 -18.25
N ASN A 193 -11.63 -4.44 -17.48
CA ASN A 193 -12.81 -3.79 -16.93
C ASN A 193 -12.41 -2.63 -16.01
N PHE A 194 -12.63 -1.41 -16.49
CA PHE A 194 -12.25 -0.17 -15.80
C PHE A 194 -13.00 0.05 -14.48
N GLU A 195 -14.15 -0.59 -14.26
CA GLU A 195 -14.83 -0.59 -12.96
C GLU A 195 -13.96 -1.20 -11.85
N LYS A 196 -12.99 -2.06 -12.21
CA LYS A 196 -12.01 -2.65 -11.29
C LYS A 196 -10.79 -1.76 -11.04
N ALA A 197 -10.75 -0.53 -11.58
CA ALA A 197 -9.64 0.41 -11.42
C ALA A 197 -9.35 0.76 -9.94
N ILE A 198 -10.33 0.58 -9.04
CA ILE A 198 -10.12 0.69 -7.59
C ILE A 198 -9.00 -0.22 -7.06
N VAL A 199 -8.79 -1.38 -7.69
CA VAL A 199 -7.70 -2.29 -7.32
C VAL A 199 -6.34 -1.70 -7.68
N TRP A 200 -6.22 -1.07 -8.86
CA TRP A 200 -5.02 -0.32 -9.23
C TRP A 200 -4.78 0.85 -8.27
N TYR A 201 -5.84 1.59 -7.95
CA TYR A 201 -5.75 2.73 -7.05
C TYR A 201 -5.20 2.35 -5.67
N GLN A 202 -5.69 1.24 -5.10
CA GLN A 202 -5.29 0.75 -3.78
C GLN A 202 -3.93 0.02 -3.77
N ARG A 203 -3.57 -0.67 -4.85
CA ARG A 203 -2.35 -1.52 -4.91
C ARG A 203 -1.15 -0.87 -5.56
N VAL A 204 -1.36 0.18 -6.36
CA VAL A 204 -0.31 0.83 -7.16
C VAL A 204 -0.29 2.34 -6.90
N PHE A 205 -1.37 3.06 -7.23
CA PHE A 205 -1.40 4.52 -7.15
C PHE A 205 -1.13 5.03 -5.72
N THR A 206 -1.98 4.63 -4.77
CA THR A 206 -1.89 5.08 -3.38
C THR A 206 -0.56 4.68 -2.74
N PRO A 207 -0.08 3.42 -2.86
CA PRO A 207 1.25 3.04 -2.37
C PRO A 207 2.39 3.89 -2.93
N ILE A 208 2.43 4.13 -4.24
CA ILE A 208 3.51 4.90 -4.86
C ILE A 208 3.48 6.36 -4.38
N VAL A 209 2.32 7.01 -4.42
CA VAL A 209 2.17 8.41 -3.98
C VAL A 209 2.51 8.54 -2.50
N SER A 210 2.01 7.64 -1.64
CA SER A 210 2.30 7.60 -0.20
C SER A 210 3.80 7.47 0.07
N ILE A 211 4.48 6.54 -0.61
CA ILE A 211 5.93 6.34 -0.48
C ILE A 211 6.70 7.58 -0.92
N LEU A 212 6.32 8.20 -2.05
CA LEU A 212 7.00 9.38 -2.57
C LEU A 212 6.83 10.59 -1.64
N ILE A 213 5.60 10.91 -1.22
CA ILE A 213 5.33 12.02 -0.29
C ILE A 213 6.06 11.82 1.04
N SER A 214 6.02 10.60 1.60
CA SER A 214 6.71 10.28 2.86
C SER A 214 8.24 10.44 2.78
N ASN A 215 8.80 10.32 1.57
CA ASN A 215 10.23 10.46 1.33
C ASN A 215 10.64 11.85 0.83
N PHE A 216 9.72 12.62 0.26
CA PHE A 216 9.92 13.95 -0.31
C PHE A 216 8.82 14.90 0.16
N LYS A 217 9.02 15.56 1.31
CA LYS A 217 8.02 16.44 1.94
C LYS A 217 7.54 17.58 1.04
N ASN A 218 8.35 18.03 0.09
CA ASN A 218 7.97 19.05 -0.88
C ASN A 218 6.78 18.65 -1.76
N LEU A 219 6.52 17.34 -1.92
CA LEU A 219 5.42 16.80 -2.71
C LEU A 219 4.06 16.84 -1.97
N GLU A 220 4.01 17.16 -0.68
CA GLU A 220 2.75 17.18 0.10
C GLU A 220 1.69 18.14 -0.47
N ASN A 221 2.13 19.21 -1.14
CA ASN A 221 1.25 20.22 -1.74
C ASN A 221 1.08 20.06 -3.26
N GLU A 222 1.65 19.01 -3.85
CA GLU A 222 1.53 18.75 -5.28
C GLU A 222 0.33 17.86 -5.59
N ASN A 223 -0.17 17.98 -6.82
CA ASN A 223 -1.24 17.15 -7.34
C ASN A 223 -0.79 15.68 -7.38
N ASN A 224 -1.52 14.80 -6.68
CA ASN A 224 -1.12 13.39 -6.55
C ASN A 224 -1.02 12.63 -7.89
N GLY A 225 -1.83 12.97 -8.89
CA GLY A 225 -1.78 12.38 -10.22
C GLY A 225 -0.52 12.82 -10.98
N ASP A 226 -0.07 14.06 -10.78
CA ASP A 226 1.15 14.57 -11.39
C ASP A 226 2.39 13.88 -10.79
N ILE A 227 2.45 13.73 -9.46
CA ILE A 227 3.50 12.98 -8.76
C ILE A 227 3.63 11.57 -9.34
N PHE A 228 2.48 10.88 -9.48
CA PHE A 228 2.46 9.52 -9.99
C PHE A 228 2.92 9.45 -11.45
N VAL A 229 2.45 10.37 -12.29
CA VAL A 229 2.82 10.41 -13.71
C VAL A 229 4.31 10.75 -13.91
N GLU A 230 4.88 11.63 -13.09
CA GLU A 230 6.32 11.89 -13.11
C GLU A 230 7.12 10.62 -12.82
N TYR A 231 6.73 9.88 -11.78
CA TYR A 231 7.32 8.58 -11.49
C TYR A 231 7.11 7.57 -12.65
N LEU A 232 5.93 7.54 -13.28
CA LEU A 232 5.67 6.66 -14.43
C LEU A 232 6.62 6.93 -15.59
N LYS A 233 6.93 8.20 -15.87
CA LYS A 233 7.88 8.60 -16.92
C LYS A 233 9.27 8.03 -16.62
N TYR A 234 9.70 8.09 -15.37
CA TYR A 234 10.93 7.43 -14.92
C TYR A 234 10.87 5.90 -15.10
N LYS A 235 9.81 5.25 -14.59
CA LYS A 235 9.62 3.79 -14.71
C LYS A 235 9.65 3.31 -16.17
N ASN A 236 9.04 4.06 -17.08
CA ASN A 236 8.96 3.68 -18.50
C ASN A 236 10.29 3.88 -19.25
N THR A 237 11.19 4.72 -18.74
CA THR A 237 12.53 4.95 -19.31
C THR A 237 13.62 4.14 -18.62
N TYR A 238 13.35 3.59 -17.43
CA TYR A 238 14.30 2.83 -16.63
C TYR A 238 14.81 1.56 -17.32
N ARG A 239 16.13 1.37 -17.29
CA ARG A 239 16.83 0.20 -17.81
C ARG A 239 17.81 -0.33 -16.76
N LEU A 240 17.80 -1.64 -16.54
CA LEU A 240 18.81 -2.33 -15.75
C LEU A 240 19.59 -3.27 -16.67
N GLY A 241 20.84 -2.89 -17.00
CA GLY A 241 21.60 -3.51 -18.09
C GLY A 241 20.88 -3.38 -19.43
N ASN A 242 20.75 -4.49 -20.16
CA ASN A 242 20.08 -4.52 -21.48
C ASN A 242 18.57 -4.81 -21.40
N LYS A 243 17.98 -4.93 -20.19
CA LYS A 243 16.56 -5.26 -20.02
C LYS A 243 15.80 -4.08 -19.41
N TYR A 244 14.64 -3.79 -19.98
CA TYR A 244 13.66 -2.91 -19.35
C TYR A 244 13.08 -3.60 -18.12
N GLN A 245 13.31 -3.02 -16.95
CA GLN A 245 12.72 -3.51 -15.71
C GLN A 245 11.44 -2.73 -15.44
N ARG A 246 10.30 -3.26 -15.91
CA ARG A 246 8.99 -2.60 -15.84
C ARG A 246 8.28 -2.74 -14.49
N GLY A 247 8.93 -3.32 -13.49
CA GLY A 247 8.35 -3.51 -12.16
C GLY A 247 8.27 -2.20 -11.37
N TYR A 248 7.18 -1.99 -10.64
CA TYR A 248 6.97 -0.82 -9.80
C TYR A 248 7.95 -0.76 -8.62
N THR A 249 8.21 -1.89 -7.96
CA THR A 249 8.99 -1.92 -6.72
C THR A 249 10.44 -1.52 -6.97
N ASN A 250 11.07 -2.15 -7.95
CA ASN A 250 12.49 -1.91 -8.23
C ASN A 250 12.72 -0.50 -8.77
N THR A 251 11.84 -0.03 -9.67
CA THR A 251 11.94 1.32 -10.24
C THR A 251 11.65 2.40 -9.21
N LEU A 252 10.72 2.18 -8.28
CA LEU A 252 10.44 3.13 -7.20
C LEU A 252 11.59 3.21 -6.20
N ILE A 253 12.14 2.07 -5.78
CA ILE A 253 13.32 2.02 -4.90
C ILE A 253 14.50 2.75 -5.57
N ASP A 254 14.73 2.49 -6.85
CA ASP A 254 15.81 3.12 -7.61
C ASP A 254 15.58 4.64 -7.74
N TYR A 255 14.37 5.07 -8.11
CA TYR A 255 13.99 6.50 -8.17
C TYR A 255 14.24 7.20 -6.83
N LEU A 256 13.83 6.59 -5.70
CA LEU A 256 14.08 7.13 -4.37
C LEU A 256 15.56 7.24 -4.07
N ASN A 257 16.33 6.18 -4.31
CA ASN A 257 17.78 6.18 -4.04
C ASN A 257 18.50 7.19 -4.94
N ARG A 258 18.15 7.34 -6.22
CA ARG A 258 18.80 8.32 -7.11
C ARG A 258 18.52 9.77 -6.70
N ASN A 259 17.30 10.06 -6.26
CA ASN A 259 16.89 11.41 -5.87
C ASN A 259 17.26 11.76 -4.41
N LYS A 260 17.43 10.76 -3.52
CA LYS A 260 17.91 10.98 -2.15
C LYS A 260 19.44 10.89 -2.01
N ILE A 261 20.13 10.09 -2.81
CA ILE A 261 21.60 10.00 -2.85
C ILE A 261 22.14 11.18 -3.67
N LEU A 262 21.87 12.39 -3.19
CA LEU A 262 22.54 13.61 -3.59
C LEU A 262 23.54 14.09 -2.52
N LEU A 263 23.66 13.43 -1.36
CA LEU A 263 24.40 14.02 -0.23
C LEU A 263 25.44 13.21 0.55
N LEU A 264 25.63 11.88 0.43
CA LEU A 264 26.63 11.21 1.28
C LEU A 264 27.43 10.09 0.59
N LYS A 265 28.74 10.03 0.89
CA LYS A 265 29.69 8.95 0.56
C LYS A 265 29.51 7.71 1.44
N ASP A 266 28.40 7.60 2.17
CA ASP A 266 28.19 6.59 3.22
C ASP A 266 27.33 5.43 2.72
N LEU A 267 27.58 4.23 3.25
CA LEU A 267 26.83 2.98 2.99
C LEU A 267 25.41 2.98 3.60
N LYS A 268 24.86 4.14 3.99
CA LYS A 268 23.55 4.29 4.61
C LYS A 268 22.52 4.72 3.58
N THR A 269 21.28 4.25 3.74
CA THR A 269 20.13 4.65 2.92
C THR A 269 19.27 5.60 3.74
N ASP A 270 18.89 6.72 3.14
CA ASP A 270 18.01 7.74 3.74
C ASP A 270 16.53 7.54 3.36
N ILE A 271 16.18 6.38 2.79
CA ILE A 271 14.80 6.04 2.47
C ILE A 271 14.07 5.73 3.79
N SER A 272 12.98 6.43 4.04
CA SER A 272 12.07 6.11 5.12
C SER A 272 11.31 4.83 4.78
N LEU A 273 11.40 3.83 5.66
CA LEU A 273 10.83 2.49 5.47
C LEU A 273 10.07 2.04 6.71
N ASP A 274 9.11 2.81 7.22
CA ASP A 274 8.24 2.36 8.31
C ASP A 274 7.41 1.10 7.95
N SER A 275 6.70 0.53 8.93
CA SER A 275 5.91 -0.69 8.72
C SER A 275 4.82 -0.52 7.65
N PHE A 276 4.23 0.68 7.53
CA PHE A 276 3.18 0.96 6.56
C PHE A 276 3.76 1.03 5.14
N LEU A 277 4.86 1.75 4.97
CA LEU A 277 5.56 1.86 3.69
C LEU A 277 6.09 0.50 3.21
N ILE A 278 6.55 -0.37 4.12
CA ILE A 278 6.96 -1.73 3.76
C ILE A 278 5.78 -2.55 3.21
N ASP A 279 4.60 -2.44 3.82
CA ASP A 279 3.41 -3.13 3.33
C ASP A 279 2.95 -2.55 1.96
N ASP A 280 3.11 -1.25 1.74
CA ASP A 280 2.91 -0.60 0.44
C ASP A 280 3.89 -1.10 -0.63
N PHE A 281 5.19 -1.18 -0.33
CA PHE A 281 6.17 -1.80 -1.23
C PHE A 281 5.85 -3.26 -1.52
N ARG A 282 5.30 -4.01 -0.56
CA ARG A 282 4.90 -5.41 -0.77
C ARG A 282 3.71 -5.55 -1.71
N LYS A 283 2.76 -4.60 -1.69
CA LYS A 283 1.68 -4.55 -2.69
C LYS A 283 2.27 -4.43 -4.09
N LEU A 284 3.21 -3.50 -4.29
CA LEU A 284 3.92 -3.32 -5.57
C LEU A 284 4.72 -4.57 -5.94
N TYR A 285 5.42 -5.18 -4.98
CA TYR A 285 6.28 -6.35 -5.22
C TYR A 285 5.49 -7.58 -5.65
N TYR A 286 4.24 -7.70 -5.19
CA TYR A 286 3.33 -8.73 -5.68
C TYR A 286 3.03 -8.54 -7.18
N ILE A 287 2.78 -7.30 -7.63
CA ILE A 287 2.53 -7.00 -9.05
C ILE A 287 3.75 -7.31 -9.91
N ASP A 288 4.94 -6.95 -9.44
CA ASP A 288 6.19 -7.20 -10.15
C ASP A 288 6.41 -8.69 -10.42
N LYS A 289 5.99 -9.58 -9.49
CA LYS A 289 6.08 -11.02 -9.73
C LYS A 289 5.21 -11.48 -10.90
N ILE A 290 4.03 -10.89 -11.08
CA ILE A 290 3.11 -11.25 -12.16
C ILE A 290 3.70 -10.89 -13.53
N ILE A 291 4.47 -9.80 -13.61
CA ILE A 291 5.15 -9.38 -14.86
C ILE A 291 6.04 -10.49 -15.41
N PHE A 292 6.70 -11.25 -14.54
CA PHE A 292 7.63 -12.31 -14.93
C PHE A 292 6.98 -13.67 -15.17
N TYR A 293 5.66 -13.80 -15.01
CA TYR A 293 4.97 -15.04 -15.30
C TYR A 293 4.90 -15.29 -16.81
N THR A 294 5.20 -16.53 -17.21
CA THR A 294 4.96 -17.00 -18.58
C THR A 294 3.47 -17.04 -18.88
N ASP A 295 3.09 -17.03 -20.16
CA ASP A 295 1.67 -17.10 -20.53
C ASP A 295 1.01 -18.41 -20.05
N ASP A 296 1.76 -19.52 -20.03
CA ASP A 296 1.32 -20.77 -19.39
C ASP A 296 1.04 -20.59 -17.89
N THR A 297 1.96 -19.94 -17.16
CA THR A 297 1.78 -19.67 -15.72
C THR A 297 0.55 -18.79 -15.49
N LYS A 298 0.38 -17.73 -16.29
CA LYS A 298 -0.80 -16.85 -16.23
C LYS A 298 -2.08 -17.62 -16.52
N GLY A 299 -2.11 -18.47 -17.54
CA GLY A 299 -3.26 -19.32 -17.85
C GLY A 299 -3.64 -20.25 -16.70
N LYS A 300 -2.65 -20.89 -16.06
CA LYS A 300 -2.88 -21.76 -14.89
C LYS A 300 -3.41 -20.99 -13.68
N ILE A 301 -2.85 -19.81 -13.38
CA ILE A 301 -3.35 -18.95 -12.29
C ILE A 301 -4.78 -18.50 -12.57
N LYS A 302 -5.08 -18.10 -13.81
CA LYS A 302 -6.42 -17.70 -14.21
C LYS A 302 -7.43 -18.83 -13.97
N ALA A 303 -7.11 -20.04 -14.42
CA ALA A 303 -7.95 -21.22 -14.17
C ALA A 303 -8.16 -21.50 -12.68
N ILE A 304 -7.09 -21.41 -11.86
CA ILE A 304 -7.19 -21.56 -10.41
C ILE A 304 -8.15 -20.51 -9.81
N ARG A 305 -7.99 -19.23 -10.17
CA ARG A 305 -8.85 -18.14 -9.68
C ARG A 305 -10.30 -18.32 -10.11
N GLU A 306 -10.53 -18.72 -11.35
CA GLU A 306 -11.88 -18.94 -11.89
C GLU A 306 -12.59 -20.11 -11.22
N TYR A 307 -11.87 -21.21 -10.94
CA TYR A 307 -12.43 -22.38 -10.27
C TYR A 307 -12.65 -22.13 -8.77
N SER A 308 -11.64 -21.62 -8.07
CA SER A 308 -11.69 -21.40 -6.62
C SER A 308 -12.46 -20.14 -6.21
N LYS A 309 -12.73 -19.22 -7.17
CA LYS A 309 -13.23 -17.86 -6.95
C LYS A 309 -12.35 -17.04 -5.98
N LYS A 310 -11.05 -17.34 -5.94
CA LYS A 310 -10.10 -16.78 -4.96
C LYS A 310 -8.75 -16.48 -5.56
N GLN A 311 -8.07 -15.51 -4.97
CA GLN A 311 -6.68 -15.20 -5.24
C GLN A 311 -5.83 -15.63 -4.05
N PHE A 312 -5.03 -16.67 -4.24
CA PHE A 312 -4.18 -17.21 -3.18
C PHE A 312 -2.94 -16.34 -2.98
N ARG A 313 -2.38 -16.36 -1.77
CA ARG A 313 -1.14 -15.63 -1.49
C ARG A 313 0.05 -16.24 -2.24
N ARG A 314 0.03 -17.54 -2.51
CA ARG A 314 1.11 -18.29 -3.17
C ARG A 314 0.62 -19.13 -4.34
N GLU A 315 0.11 -18.48 -5.38
CA GLU A 315 -0.45 -19.18 -6.55
C GLU A 315 0.56 -20.10 -7.26
N THR A 316 1.84 -19.70 -7.33
CA THR A 316 2.90 -20.55 -7.91
C THR A 316 3.24 -21.77 -7.05
N LEU A 317 3.04 -21.69 -5.73
CA LEU A 317 3.12 -22.86 -4.85
C LEU A 317 2.01 -23.84 -5.21
N ILE A 318 0.77 -23.36 -5.32
CA ILE A 318 -0.40 -24.19 -5.66
C ILE A 318 -0.23 -24.86 -7.04
N ILE A 319 0.22 -24.13 -8.05
CA ILE A 319 0.52 -24.71 -9.38
C ILE A 319 1.48 -25.89 -9.26
N GLY A 320 2.55 -25.75 -8.49
CA GLY A 320 3.51 -26.83 -8.32
C GLY A 320 2.97 -28.02 -7.52
N GLU A 321 2.08 -27.81 -6.55
CA GLU A 321 1.42 -28.91 -5.85
C GLU A 321 0.40 -29.65 -6.73
N ILE A 322 -0.34 -28.93 -7.58
CA ILE A 322 -1.22 -29.53 -8.59
C ILE A 322 -0.38 -30.36 -9.56
N ALA A 323 0.75 -29.81 -10.05
CA ALA A 323 1.63 -30.54 -10.96
C ALA A 323 2.16 -31.84 -10.33
N LEU A 324 2.59 -31.80 -9.06
CA LEU A 324 3.03 -32.98 -8.33
C LEU A 324 1.90 -33.99 -8.14
N PHE A 325 0.71 -33.53 -7.77
CA PHE A 325 -0.47 -34.39 -7.63
C PHE A 325 -0.83 -35.08 -8.94
N ASN A 326 -0.82 -34.35 -10.05
CA ASN A 326 -1.09 -34.92 -11.37
C ASN A 326 -0.07 -35.98 -11.76
N LEU A 327 1.21 -35.71 -11.49
CA LEU A 327 2.30 -36.65 -11.76
C LEU A 327 2.13 -37.96 -10.97
N VAL A 328 1.81 -37.85 -9.67
CA VAL A 328 1.65 -39.03 -8.79
C VAL A 328 0.42 -39.87 -9.16
N ASN A 329 -0.63 -39.23 -9.69
CA ASN A 329 -1.91 -39.89 -9.99
C ASN A 329 -2.13 -40.14 -11.48
N ASP A 330 -1.10 -39.95 -12.31
CA ASP A 330 -1.15 -40.10 -13.77
C ASP A 330 -2.36 -39.36 -14.42
N ILE A 331 -2.60 -38.12 -13.98
CA ILE A 331 -3.72 -37.31 -14.47
C ILE A 331 -3.28 -36.46 -15.67
N PRO A 332 -3.88 -36.66 -16.86
CA PRO A 332 -3.56 -35.86 -18.03
C PRO A 332 -4.14 -34.45 -17.91
N GLY A 333 -3.30 -33.45 -18.20
CA GLY A 333 -3.72 -32.06 -18.33
C GLY A 333 -3.91 -31.32 -16.99
N PHE A 334 -3.65 -30.01 -17.02
CA PHE A 334 -3.66 -29.18 -15.81
C PHE A 334 -5.07 -28.99 -15.24
N ILE A 335 -6.09 -28.77 -16.08
CA ILE A 335 -7.45 -28.39 -15.64
C ILE A 335 -8.10 -29.52 -14.83
N ILE A 336 -8.14 -30.74 -15.37
CA ILE A 336 -8.72 -31.90 -14.68
C ILE A 336 -7.98 -32.17 -13.37
N GLY A 337 -6.65 -32.13 -13.43
CA GLY A 337 -5.80 -32.30 -12.26
C GLY A 337 -6.01 -31.24 -11.18
N MET A 338 -6.14 -29.97 -11.57
CA MET A 338 -6.46 -28.86 -10.67
C MET A 338 -7.80 -29.07 -9.96
N GLN A 339 -8.86 -29.43 -10.68
CA GLN A 339 -10.19 -29.66 -10.10
C GLN A 339 -10.14 -30.79 -9.06
N ARG A 340 -9.56 -31.93 -9.44
CA ARG A 340 -9.37 -33.08 -8.54
C ARG A 340 -8.49 -32.74 -7.35
N TRP A 341 -7.44 -31.93 -7.54
CA TRP A 341 -6.58 -31.49 -6.45
C TRP A 341 -7.34 -30.63 -5.43
N PHE A 342 -8.19 -29.69 -5.89
CA PHE A 342 -9.00 -28.89 -4.98
C PHE A 342 -9.99 -29.76 -4.19
N GLU A 343 -10.70 -30.66 -4.87
CA GLU A 343 -11.67 -31.56 -4.27
C GLU A 343 -11.03 -32.53 -3.26
N GLN A 344 -9.91 -33.14 -3.63
CA GLN A 344 -9.33 -34.24 -2.85
C GLN A 344 -8.22 -33.81 -1.90
N VAL A 345 -7.59 -32.66 -2.11
CA VAL A 345 -6.44 -32.19 -1.33
C VAL A 345 -6.80 -30.92 -0.59
N TYR A 346 -7.12 -29.84 -1.30
CA TYR A 346 -7.34 -28.54 -0.64
C TYR A 346 -8.54 -28.57 0.33
N ASN A 347 -9.68 -29.11 -0.10
CA ASN A 347 -10.87 -29.22 0.75
C ASN A 347 -10.63 -30.17 1.92
N PHE A 348 -9.96 -31.30 1.68
CA PHE A 348 -9.56 -32.23 2.73
C PHE A 348 -8.69 -31.54 3.80
N TYR A 349 -7.71 -30.72 3.40
CA TYR A 349 -6.84 -30.01 4.34
C TYR A 349 -7.64 -29.04 5.19
N LYS A 350 -8.56 -28.30 4.56
CA LYS A 350 -9.43 -27.34 5.25
C LYS A 350 -10.31 -28.04 6.29
N GLU A 351 -10.98 -29.12 5.91
CA GLU A 351 -11.87 -29.89 6.78
C GLU A 351 -11.13 -30.55 7.94
N GLU A 352 -10.00 -31.20 7.65
CA GLU A 352 -9.22 -31.91 8.65
C GLU A 352 -8.55 -30.94 9.65
N ILE A 353 -8.05 -29.78 9.19
CA ILE A 353 -7.54 -28.74 10.10
C ILE A 353 -8.64 -28.24 11.02
N ILE A 354 -9.86 -27.95 10.51
CA ILE A 354 -10.99 -27.55 11.37
C ILE A 354 -11.30 -28.64 12.40
N LEU A 355 -11.42 -29.89 11.96
CA LEU A 355 -11.75 -31.02 12.81
C LEU A 355 -10.74 -31.18 13.94
N LYS A 356 -9.44 -31.17 13.61
CA LYS A 356 -8.37 -31.32 14.61
C LYS A 356 -8.22 -30.12 15.51
N SER A 357 -8.40 -28.91 15.00
CA SER A 357 -8.41 -27.70 15.83
C SER A 357 -9.50 -27.79 16.89
N LYS A 358 -10.72 -28.24 16.52
CA LYS A 358 -11.81 -28.46 17.48
C LYS A 358 -11.50 -29.54 18.52
N GLN A 359 -10.95 -30.68 18.09
CA GLN A 359 -10.59 -31.78 18.98
C GLN A 359 -9.51 -31.40 19.99
N LEU A 360 -8.58 -30.53 19.60
CA LEU A 360 -7.47 -30.05 20.44
C LEU A 360 -7.80 -28.72 21.15
N SER A 361 -9.05 -28.25 21.07
CA SER A 361 -9.48 -26.96 21.63
C SER A 361 -8.65 -25.75 21.17
N LEU A 362 -8.14 -25.81 19.94
CA LEU A 362 -7.42 -24.70 19.29
C LEU A 362 -8.45 -23.76 18.65
N THR A 363 -8.59 -22.55 19.19
CA THR A 363 -9.45 -21.53 18.57
C THR A 363 -8.82 -20.95 17.31
N LEU A 364 -9.64 -20.81 16.26
CA LEU A 364 -9.30 -20.11 15.01
C LEU A 364 -9.63 -18.61 15.09
N ASP A 365 -10.07 -18.08 16.25
CA ASP A 365 -10.48 -16.69 16.38
C ASP A 365 -9.36 -15.72 16.01
N GLY A 366 -9.62 -14.84 15.04
CA GLY A 366 -8.62 -13.90 14.53
C GLY A 366 -7.53 -14.55 13.67
N LEU A 367 -7.68 -15.81 13.25
CA LEU A 367 -6.82 -16.51 12.28
C LEU A 367 -7.56 -16.78 10.96
N ASN A 368 -6.83 -16.70 9.85
CA ASN A 368 -7.36 -17.01 8.53
C ASN A 368 -7.04 -18.48 8.17
N LEU A 369 -8.07 -19.32 8.19
CA LEU A 369 -7.94 -20.76 7.89
C LEU A 369 -7.32 -21.03 6.52
N GLU A 370 -7.62 -20.23 5.51
CA GLU A 370 -7.10 -20.45 4.15
C GLU A 370 -5.60 -20.18 4.09
N GLU A 371 -5.13 -19.15 4.79
CA GLU A 371 -3.71 -18.86 4.89
C GLU A 371 -2.96 -19.89 5.74
N ILE A 372 -3.62 -20.50 6.73
CA ILE A 372 -3.10 -21.66 7.48
C ILE A 372 -2.98 -22.88 6.56
N VAL A 373 -4.01 -23.17 5.75
CA VAL A 373 -3.96 -24.25 4.75
C VAL A 373 -2.82 -24.02 3.76
N GLU A 374 -2.66 -22.80 3.24
CA GLU A 374 -1.52 -22.46 2.36
C GLU A 374 -0.16 -22.67 3.04
N ASP A 375 -0.05 -22.38 4.33
CA ASP A 375 1.19 -22.54 5.08
C ASP A 375 1.46 -24.01 5.45
N CYS A 376 0.42 -24.80 5.72
CA CYS A 376 0.49 -26.27 5.81
C CYS A 376 0.94 -26.89 4.48
N ILE A 377 0.42 -26.42 3.35
CA ILE A 377 0.87 -26.85 2.02
C ILE A 377 2.34 -26.50 1.82
N ARG A 378 2.78 -25.30 2.23
CA ARG A 378 4.18 -24.89 2.17
C ARG A 378 5.07 -25.80 3.04
N TYR A 379 4.63 -26.14 4.25
CA TYR A 379 5.34 -27.05 5.15
C TYR A 379 5.64 -28.39 4.47
N SER A 380 4.76 -28.90 3.60
CA SER A 380 5.03 -30.12 2.82
C SER A 380 6.28 -30.07 1.95
N ARG A 381 6.55 -28.93 1.30
CA ARG A 381 7.76 -28.75 0.50
C ARG A 381 9.02 -28.72 1.35
N TYR A 382 8.91 -28.14 2.54
CA TYR A 382 10.00 -28.12 3.50
C TYR A 382 10.29 -29.55 3.99
N TYR A 383 9.27 -30.26 4.46
CA TYR A 383 9.41 -31.61 4.99
C TYR A 383 10.01 -32.56 3.95
N ARG A 384 9.49 -32.55 2.71
CA ARG A 384 10.04 -33.35 1.60
C ARG A 384 11.53 -33.10 1.35
N LYS A 385 11.97 -31.85 1.48
CA LYS A 385 13.38 -31.49 1.25
C LYS A 385 14.29 -31.97 2.38
N LYS A 386 13.80 -31.99 3.63
CA LYS A 386 14.58 -32.38 4.81
C LYS A 386 14.66 -33.89 4.98
N GLU A 387 13.53 -34.57 4.87
CA GLU A 387 13.38 -35.98 5.26
C GLU A 387 13.40 -36.94 4.06
N ASP A 388 13.55 -36.42 2.83
CA ASP A 388 13.48 -37.16 1.55
C ASP A 388 12.27 -38.12 1.46
N LYS A 389 11.17 -37.75 2.13
CA LYS A 389 9.96 -38.57 2.29
C LYS A 389 8.71 -37.80 1.93
N LEU A 390 7.81 -38.47 1.19
CA LEU A 390 6.44 -38.02 0.96
C LEU A 390 5.55 -38.47 2.13
N LEU A 391 4.97 -37.51 2.84
CA LEU A 391 3.93 -37.76 3.84
C LEU A 391 2.57 -37.99 3.18
N THR A 392 1.75 -38.84 3.78
CA THR A 392 0.31 -38.87 3.49
C THR A 392 -0.34 -37.54 3.86
N LYS A 393 -1.53 -37.26 3.31
CA LYS A 393 -2.27 -36.02 3.59
C LYS A 393 -2.50 -35.80 5.09
N LYS A 394 -2.85 -36.86 5.84
CA LYS A 394 -3.09 -36.79 7.28
C LYS A 394 -1.80 -36.58 8.07
N GLU A 395 -0.74 -37.33 7.77
CA GLU A 395 0.55 -37.16 8.44
C GLU A 395 1.05 -35.73 8.28
N LEU A 396 0.96 -35.16 7.07
CA LEU A 396 1.38 -33.78 6.84
C LEU A 396 0.61 -32.78 7.71
N ILE A 397 -0.72 -32.89 7.76
CA ILE A 397 -1.55 -31.96 8.54
C ILE A 397 -1.23 -32.10 10.03
N TYR A 398 -1.08 -33.33 10.52
CA TYR A 398 -0.82 -33.55 11.94
C TYR A 398 0.59 -33.09 12.32
N SER A 399 1.59 -33.35 11.49
CA SER A 399 2.94 -32.82 11.67
C SER A 399 2.95 -31.29 11.64
N TYR A 400 2.24 -30.65 10.70
CA TYR A 400 2.10 -29.20 10.69
C TYR A 400 1.44 -28.66 11.95
N ILE A 401 0.38 -29.34 12.43
CA ILE A 401 -0.31 -28.92 13.65
C ILE A 401 0.63 -29.00 14.85
N LEU A 402 1.36 -30.09 15.01
CA LEU A 402 2.28 -30.30 16.12
C LEU A 402 3.50 -29.38 16.08
N ASP A 403 4.09 -29.21 14.90
CA ASP A 403 5.34 -28.47 14.74
C ASP A 403 5.13 -26.95 14.71
N ILE A 404 3.97 -26.49 14.23
CA ILE A 404 3.74 -25.07 13.94
C ILE A 404 2.45 -24.55 14.59
N TYR A 405 1.29 -25.12 14.27
CA TYR A 405 0.02 -24.49 14.65
C TYR A 405 -0.17 -24.48 16.18
N LEU A 406 0.04 -25.62 16.84
CA LEU A 406 -0.15 -25.81 18.27
C LEU A 406 0.85 -24.99 19.11
N PRO A 407 2.17 -24.97 18.84
CA PRO A 407 3.08 -24.19 19.66
C PRO A 407 2.86 -22.68 19.52
N ILE A 408 2.51 -22.16 18.33
CA ILE A 408 2.12 -20.74 18.19
C ILE A 408 0.84 -20.46 18.96
N PHE A 409 -0.13 -21.38 18.91
CA PHE A 409 -1.38 -21.24 19.64
C PHE A 409 -1.17 -21.17 21.16
N ILE A 410 -0.40 -22.10 21.72
CA ILE A 410 -0.04 -22.11 23.15
C ILE A 410 0.63 -20.79 23.52
N MET A 411 1.60 -20.36 22.71
CA MET A 411 2.28 -19.08 22.91
C MET A 411 1.31 -17.88 22.87
N PHE A 412 0.30 -17.87 22.00
CA PHE A 412 -0.73 -16.81 22.01
C PHE A 412 -1.59 -16.83 23.27
N GLN A 413 -1.89 -18.00 23.83
CA GLN A 413 -2.63 -18.12 25.07
C GLN A 413 -1.81 -17.68 26.28
N GLU A 414 -0.57 -18.16 26.41
CA GLU A 414 0.33 -17.83 27.52
C GLU A 414 0.62 -16.33 27.63
N ASN A 415 0.49 -15.59 26.52
CA ASN A 415 0.85 -14.17 26.43
C ASN A 415 -0.33 -13.24 26.13
N GLU A 416 -1.57 -13.72 26.25
CA GLU A 416 -2.81 -12.93 26.09
C GLU A 416 -2.86 -12.08 24.79
N LEU A 417 -2.41 -12.66 23.67
CA LEU A 417 -2.29 -11.95 22.40
C LEU A 417 -3.59 -11.94 21.59
N GLU A 418 -4.32 -10.82 21.64
CA GLU A 418 -5.62 -10.69 20.97
C GLU A 418 -5.58 -9.93 19.62
N LYS A 419 -4.64 -9.01 19.42
CA LYS A 419 -4.60 -8.14 18.21
C LYS A 419 -3.74 -8.70 17.09
N ASN A 420 -4.22 -8.63 15.84
CA ASN A 420 -3.49 -9.03 14.63
C ASN A 420 -2.99 -10.49 14.64
N ARG A 421 -3.68 -11.40 15.33
CA ARG A 421 -3.28 -12.81 15.51
C ARG A 421 -2.84 -13.48 14.21
N ASN A 422 -3.61 -13.31 13.13
CA ASN A 422 -3.27 -13.89 11.84
C ASN A 422 -1.92 -13.38 11.27
N LYS A 423 -1.67 -12.06 11.31
CA LYS A 423 -0.41 -11.48 10.82
C LYS A 423 0.78 -11.99 11.64
N GLN A 424 0.61 -12.09 12.95
CA GLN A 424 1.62 -12.62 13.87
C GLN A 424 1.90 -14.10 13.62
N TYR A 425 0.84 -14.90 13.50
CA TYR A 425 0.90 -16.34 13.20
C TYR A 425 1.75 -16.59 11.96
N LEU A 426 1.44 -15.87 10.88
CA LEU A 426 2.14 -15.98 9.61
C LEU A 426 3.60 -15.52 9.70
N LYS A 427 3.91 -14.50 10.49
CA LYS A 427 5.30 -14.06 10.69
C LYS A 427 6.10 -15.17 11.37
N ILE A 428 5.60 -15.72 12.48
CA ILE A 428 6.29 -16.73 13.29
C ILE A 428 6.46 -18.04 12.51
N SER A 429 5.37 -18.59 11.97
CA SER A 429 5.39 -19.83 11.18
C SER A 429 6.37 -19.73 10.00
N GLN A 430 6.35 -18.63 9.26
CA GLN A 430 7.21 -18.46 8.10
C GLN A 430 8.68 -18.24 8.46
N SER A 431 8.96 -17.54 9.57
CA SER A 431 10.31 -17.40 10.12
C SER A 431 10.86 -18.75 10.58
N TYR A 432 10.04 -19.56 11.26
CA TYR A 432 10.44 -20.90 11.68
C TYR A 432 10.73 -21.82 10.49
N LEU A 433 9.82 -21.87 9.50
CA LEU A 433 10.04 -22.62 8.25
C LEU A 433 11.29 -22.18 7.48
N TYR A 434 11.70 -20.91 7.64
CA TYR A 434 12.94 -20.41 7.08
C TYR A 434 14.13 -20.92 7.91
N TYR A 435 14.13 -20.69 9.21
CA TYR A 435 15.15 -21.16 10.16
C TYR A 435 15.47 -22.66 9.96
N THR A 436 14.43 -23.49 9.95
CA THR A 436 14.60 -24.94 9.81
C THR A 436 15.03 -25.37 8.41
N ARG A 437 14.66 -24.62 7.36
CA ARG A 437 15.11 -24.87 5.97
C ARG A 437 16.62 -24.70 5.82
N TYR A 438 17.24 -23.85 6.65
CA TYR A 438 18.66 -23.55 6.61
C TYR A 438 19.44 -24.26 7.72
N GLY A 439 18.94 -25.41 8.20
CA GLY A 439 19.68 -26.29 9.11
C GLY A 439 19.39 -26.04 10.59
N GLY A 440 18.46 -25.15 10.92
CA GLY A 440 17.96 -25.00 12.28
C GLY A 440 17.36 -26.30 12.82
N LEU A 441 17.81 -26.72 14.00
CA LEU A 441 17.40 -27.99 14.63
C LEU A 441 16.40 -27.78 15.78
N ASP A 442 16.23 -26.54 16.24
CA ASP A 442 15.32 -26.22 17.33
C ASP A 442 13.87 -26.55 16.96
N ASN A 443 13.10 -27.06 17.93
CA ASN A 443 11.65 -27.09 17.81
C ASN A 443 11.10 -25.66 17.87
N LEU A 444 9.83 -25.44 17.47
CA LEU A 444 9.29 -24.09 17.37
C LEU A 444 9.30 -23.33 18.73
N ARG A 445 9.09 -24.04 19.85
CA ARG A 445 9.12 -23.42 21.18
C ARG A 445 10.52 -22.91 21.52
N GLU A 446 11.53 -23.76 21.34
CA GLU A 446 12.94 -23.38 21.52
C GLU A 446 13.33 -22.23 20.58
N PHE A 447 12.87 -22.26 19.34
CA PHE A 447 13.08 -21.18 18.38
C PHE A 447 12.47 -19.86 18.89
N ILE A 448 11.22 -19.88 19.37
CA ILE A 448 10.54 -18.73 19.95
C ILE A 448 11.31 -18.22 21.17
N GLU A 449 11.67 -19.09 22.11
CA GLU A 449 12.37 -18.70 23.34
C GLU A 449 13.74 -18.06 23.05
N LYS A 450 14.53 -18.66 22.15
CA LYS A 450 15.88 -18.19 21.80
C LYS A 450 15.88 -16.90 20.98
N ASN A 451 14.94 -16.78 20.05
CA ASN A 451 15.03 -15.74 19.00
C ASN A 451 13.94 -14.68 19.10
N ILE A 452 12.84 -15.00 19.78
CA ILE A 452 11.70 -14.11 19.91
C ILE A 452 11.68 -13.60 21.36
N VAL A 453 11.73 -14.43 22.39
CA VAL A 453 11.50 -13.95 23.77
C VAL A 453 12.74 -13.31 24.42
N ASN A 454 13.97 -13.73 24.09
CA ASN A 454 15.17 -13.35 24.85
C ASN A 454 15.99 -12.16 24.31
N LYS A 455 15.50 -10.93 24.49
CA LYS A 455 16.34 -9.73 24.66
C LYS A 455 15.73 -8.86 25.76
N GLU A 456 16.54 -8.50 26.76
CA GLU A 456 16.18 -7.99 28.11
C GLU A 456 15.28 -6.73 28.19
N GLU A 457 14.75 -6.20 27.08
CA GLU A 457 13.92 -4.99 27.06
C GLU A 457 12.62 -5.08 26.26
N TYR A 458 12.28 -6.22 25.64
CA TYR A 458 11.08 -6.30 24.78
C TYR A 458 9.96 -7.11 25.41
N LYS A 459 8.79 -6.47 25.62
CA LYS A 459 7.53 -7.20 25.86
C LYS A 459 7.04 -7.78 24.54
N ILE A 460 6.22 -8.82 24.60
CA ILE A 460 5.63 -9.43 23.40
C ILE A 460 4.75 -8.43 22.62
N GLY A 461 4.18 -7.45 23.33
CA GLY A 461 3.55 -6.26 22.74
C GLY A 461 4.48 -5.43 21.84
N ASP A 462 5.79 -5.49 21.99
CA ASP A 462 6.77 -4.78 21.16
C ASP A 462 7.09 -5.52 19.84
N PHE A 463 6.76 -6.82 19.72
CA PHE A 463 6.81 -7.59 18.46
C PHE A 463 5.80 -7.10 17.43
N THR A 464 4.79 -6.36 17.92
CA THR A 464 3.76 -5.73 17.10
C THR A 464 4.32 -4.60 16.24
N LEU A 465 5.50 -4.07 16.55
CA LEU A 465 6.16 -2.96 15.83
C LEU A 465 7.68 -3.13 15.58
N SER A 466 8.37 -4.07 16.24
CA SER A 466 9.83 -4.18 16.14
C SER A 466 10.31 -4.91 14.86
N LYS A 467 11.18 -4.22 14.12
CA LYS A 467 11.74 -4.59 12.81
C LYS A 467 12.96 -5.52 12.86
N ASN A 468 13.49 -5.87 14.02
CA ASN A 468 14.85 -6.41 14.12
C ASN A 468 14.96 -7.63 15.03
N ILE A 469 14.33 -8.74 14.64
CA ILE A 469 14.82 -10.04 15.14
C ILE A 469 16.05 -10.38 14.27
N LYS A 470 17.24 -10.05 14.77
CA LYS A 470 18.49 -10.65 14.27
C LYS A 470 18.53 -12.09 14.78
N LEU A 471 18.20 -13.03 13.90
CA LEU A 471 18.41 -14.45 14.13
C LEU A 471 19.92 -14.69 14.04
N ASP A 472 20.56 -15.06 15.16
CA ASP A 472 22.00 -15.31 15.20
C ASP A 472 22.29 -16.72 14.66
N TYR A 473 22.36 -16.83 13.34
CA TYR A 473 22.79 -18.05 12.67
C TYR A 473 24.32 -18.09 12.64
N ASN A 474 24.92 -18.43 13.78
CA ASN A 474 26.36 -18.46 13.97
C ASN A 474 27.00 -19.62 13.15
N LEU A 475 27.09 -19.46 11.83
CA LEU A 475 27.26 -20.57 10.87
C LEU A 475 28.67 -20.71 10.27
N ASP A 476 29.58 -19.73 10.39
CA ASP A 476 30.99 -19.98 10.04
C ASP A 476 31.98 -18.96 10.62
N LYS A 477 32.66 -19.31 11.73
CA LYS A 477 33.64 -18.44 12.41
C LYS A 477 34.88 -18.14 11.56
N GLU A 478 35.15 -18.92 10.52
CA GLU A 478 36.31 -18.78 9.65
C GLU A 478 36.23 -17.49 8.81
N LEU A 479 35.07 -17.20 8.21
CA LEU A 479 34.88 -15.97 7.42
C LEU A 479 34.69 -14.74 8.30
N GLU A 480 34.20 -14.92 9.52
CA GLU A 480 34.25 -13.88 10.54
C GLU A 480 35.68 -13.56 11.00
N SER A 481 36.72 -14.31 10.60
CA SER A 481 38.10 -13.95 10.94
C SER A 481 38.70 -12.88 10.01
N TYR A 482 38.13 -12.66 8.81
CA TYR A 482 38.63 -11.66 7.86
C TYR A 482 38.26 -10.22 8.27
N TRP A 483 39.25 -9.42 8.66
CA TRP A 483 39.04 -8.04 9.16
C TRP A 483 38.39 -7.11 8.14
N SER A 484 38.77 -7.19 6.87
CA SER A 484 38.20 -6.32 5.84
C SER A 484 36.70 -6.54 5.67
N LEU A 485 36.21 -7.77 5.85
CA LEU A 485 34.78 -8.05 5.80
C LEU A 485 34.02 -7.38 6.95
N LYS A 486 34.61 -7.34 8.16
CA LYS A 486 34.01 -6.68 9.34
C LYS A 486 33.83 -5.18 9.14
N ASP A 487 34.83 -4.51 8.57
CA ASP A 487 34.80 -3.06 8.35
C ASP A 487 33.63 -2.61 7.45
N TYR A 488 33.11 -3.52 6.62
CA TYR A 488 31.95 -3.28 5.73
C TYR A 488 30.68 -4.01 6.17
N GLY A 489 30.62 -4.41 7.45
CA GLY A 489 29.44 -4.97 8.13
C GLY A 489 29.43 -6.49 8.30
N GLY A 490 30.37 -7.22 7.70
CA GLY A 490 30.42 -8.69 7.72
C GLY A 490 29.30 -9.33 6.90
N THR A 491 29.12 -10.65 7.04
CA THR A 491 27.97 -11.35 6.46
C THR A 491 27.57 -12.50 7.38
N GLN A 492 26.27 -12.72 7.52
CA GLN A 492 25.68 -13.94 8.10
C GLN A 492 24.97 -14.77 7.02
N ASN A 493 25.00 -14.32 5.77
CA ASN A 493 24.30 -14.96 4.66
C ASN A 493 25.15 -16.11 4.12
N TYR A 494 24.67 -17.34 4.30
CA TYR A 494 25.35 -18.54 3.84
C TYR A 494 25.66 -18.53 2.33
N GLU A 495 24.77 -17.99 1.51
CA GLU A 495 24.99 -17.92 0.06
C GLU A 495 26.19 -17.02 -0.27
N THR A 496 26.33 -15.91 0.43
CA THR A 496 27.48 -15.00 0.33
C THR A 496 28.74 -15.71 0.80
N ILE A 497 28.71 -16.35 1.97
CA ILE A 497 29.82 -17.15 2.52
C ILE A 497 30.32 -18.17 1.49
N TYR A 498 29.43 -18.96 0.92
CA TYR A 498 29.77 -19.98 -0.07
C TYR A 498 30.44 -19.37 -1.31
N ARG A 499 29.86 -18.31 -1.88
CA ARG A 499 30.43 -17.63 -3.06
C ARG A 499 31.81 -17.05 -2.79
N LEU A 500 32.03 -16.45 -1.62
CA LEU A 500 33.33 -15.93 -1.23
C LEU A 500 34.38 -17.05 -1.10
N LYS A 501 34.01 -18.21 -0.53
CA LYS A 501 34.94 -19.37 -0.47
C LYS A 501 35.31 -19.86 -1.87
N GLU A 502 34.35 -20.00 -2.77
CA GLU A 502 34.61 -20.39 -4.16
C GLU A 502 35.48 -19.35 -4.89
N TYR A 503 35.24 -18.06 -4.65
CA TYR A 503 36.05 -16.98 -5.21
C TYR A 503 37.50 -17.01 -4.70
N ILE A 504 37.73 -17.23 -3.40
CA ILE A 504 39.08 -17.37 -2.83
C ILE A 504 39.81 -18.56 -3.48
N LYS A 505 39.13 -19.71 -3.62
CA LYS A 505 39.69 -20.89 -4.30
C LYS A 505 40.05 -20.59 -5.75
N PHE A 506 39.17 -19.90 -6.48
CA PHE A 506 39.40 -19.50 -7.87
C PHE A 506 40.63 -18.60 -8.01
N LEU A 507 40.82 -17.65 -7.09
CA LEU A 507 41.99 -16.78 -7.07
C LEU A 507 43.29 -17.49 -6.65
N ASN A 508 43.20 -18.73 -6.16
CA ASN A 508 44.32 -19.54 -5.66
C ASN A 508 45.15 -18.84 -4.56
N ILE A 509 44.49 -18.05 -3.72
CA ILE A 509 45.10 -17.34 -2.59
C ILE A 509 45.09 -18.25 -1.36
N LYS A 510 46.21 -18.33 -0.65
CA LYS A 510 46.38 -19.26 0.48
C LYS A 510 46.57 -18.56 1.83
N THR A 511 46.95 -17.28 1.84
CA THR A 511 47.23 -16.56 3.09
C THR A 511 46.12 -15.60 3.47
N LEU A 512 45.87 -15.46 4.78
CA LEU A 512 44.87 -14.56 5.34
C LEU A 512 45.14 -13.08 4.97
N GLU A 513 46.41 -12.68 4.90
CA GLU A 513 46.83 -11.32 4.55
C GLU A 513 46.50 -10.98 3.09
N GLU A 514 46.79 -11.88 2.15
CA GLU A 514 46.47 -11.70 0.73
C GLU A 514 44.95 -11.63 0.50
N ILE A 515 44.17 -12.47 1.20
CA ILE A 515 42.70 -12.45 1.12
C ILE A 515 42.16 -11.10 1.62
N ASN A 516 42.60 -10.66 2.81
CA ASN A 516 42.16 -9.38 3.39
C ASN A 516 42.52 -8.20 2.48
N LYS A 517 43.73 -8.19 1.93
CA LYS A 517 44.19 -7.15 0.98
C LYS A 517 43.32 -7.13 -0.27
N LYS A 518 43.09 -8.29 -0.89
CA LYS A 518 42.27 -8.42 -2.10
C LYS A 518 40.84 -7.93 -1.89
N PHE A 519 40.18 -8.37 -0.81
CA PHE A 519 38.82 -7.91 -0.50
C PHE A 519 38.76 -6.42 -0.23
N LYS A 520 39.73 -5.87 0.50
CA LYS A 520 39.79 -4.43 0.76
C LYS A 520 39.91 -3.63 -0.53
N GLU A 521 40.84 -3.99 -1.41
CA GLU A 521 41.06 -3.31 -2.70
C GLU A 521 39.81 -3.35 -3.60
N ASP A 522 39.15 -4.51 -3.70
CA ASP A 522 37.93 -4.65 -4.49
C ASP A 522 36.79 -3.81 -3.93
N ILE A 523 36.53 -3.90 -2.63
CA ILE A 523 35.44 -3.18 -1.98
C ILE A 523 35.66 -1.66 -2.06
N GLU A 524 36.87 -1.18 -1.80
CA GLU A 524 37.19 0.26 -1.93
C GLU A 524 37.00 0.76 -3.36
N LYS A 525 37.31 -0.06 -4.37
CA LYS A 525 37.07 0.29 -5.78
C LYS A 525 35.57 0.34 -6.09
N LEU A 526 34.78 -0.58 -5.56
CA LEU A 526 33.34 -0.64 -5.78
C LEU A 526 32.59 0.51 -5.09
N ILE A 527 32.94 0.84 -3.84
CA ILE A 527 32.30 1.92 -3.08
C ILE A 527 32.52 3.29 -3.73
N LYS A 528 33.64 3.49 -4.43
CA LYS A 528 33.89 4.74 -5.18
C LYS A 528 32.97 4.90 -6.39
N ASN A 529 32.30 3.84 -6.84
CA ASN A 529 31.37 3.91 -7.97
C ASN A 529 29.95 4.19 -7.48
N ARG A 530 29.43 5.38 -7.84
CA ARG A 530 28.07 5.84 -7.46
C ARG A 530 26.98 4.86 -7.90
N GLU A 531 27.10 4.27 -9.10
CA GLU A 531 26.10 3.34 -9.62
C GLU A 531 26.07 2.05 -8.81
N ILE A 532 27.23 1.57 -8.35
CA ILE A 532 27.33 0.41 -7.48
C ILE A 532 26.70 0.70 -6.11
N LEU A 533 26.94 1.89 -5.54
CA LEU A 533 26.28 2.28 -4.29
C LEU A 533 24.75 2.33 -4.42
N ILE A 534 24.23 2.85 -5.54
CA ILE A 534 22.79 2.84 -5.83
C ILE A 534 22.28 1.40 -5.93
N GLN A 535 22.95 0.53 -6.68
CA GLN A 535 22.55 -0.88 -6.83
C GLN A 535 22.59 -1.67 -5.51
N TYR A 536 23.59 -1.41 -4.68
CA TYR A 536 23.68 -1.94 -3.32
C TYR A 536 22.48 -1.48 -2.47
N ASN A 537 22.22 -0.17 -2.43
CA ASN A 537 21.11 0.39 -1.68
C ASN A 537 19.75 -0.12 -2.20
N ASN A 538 19.59 -0.27 -3.51
CA ASN A 538 18.39 -0.87 -4.11
C ASN A 538 18.18 -2.29 -3.61
N SER A 539 19.25 -3.10 -3.64
CA SER A 539 19.21 -4.50 -3.19
C SER A 539 18.90 -4.60 -1.71
N ARG A 540 19.47 -3.71 -0.89
CA ARG A 540 19.22 -3.64 0.54
C ARG A 540 17.76 -3.34 0.86
N VAL A 541 17.17 -2.31 0.25
CA VAL A 541 15.74 -1.99 0.43
C VAL A 541 14.86 -3.14 -0.07
N LEU A 542 15.19 -3.72 -1.23
CA LEU A 542 14.44 -4.84 -1.80
C LEU A 542 14.45 -6.07 -0.89
N ASN A 543 15.54 -6.35 -0.18
CA ASN A 543 15.60 -7.43 0.80
C ASN A 543 14.66 -7.20 1.98
N VAL A 544 14.58 -5.97 2.50
CA VAL A 544 13.60 -5.58 3.52
C VAL A 544 12.17 -5.80 3.04
N VAL A 545 11.85 -5.37 1.80
CA VAL A 545 10.53 -5.58 1.18
C VAL A 545 10.18 -7.07 1.08
N LYS A 546 11.15 -7.90 0.69
CA LYS A 546 11.04 -9.36 0.62
C LYS A 546 10.91 -10.02 2.01
N GLY A 547 11.06 -9.29 3.10
CA GLY A 547 11.04 -9.82 4.45
C GLY A 547 12.31 -10.57 4.84
N LYS A 548 13.43 -10.30 4.16
CA LYS A 548 14.77 -10.68 4.60
C LYS A 548 15.28 -9.57 5.50
N TRP A 549 15.10 -9.75 6.81
CA TRP A 549 15.40 -8.75 7.84
C TRP A 549 16.82 -8.85 8.41
N GLU A 550 17.57 -9.86 7.99
CA GLU A 550 19.01 -9.92 8.21
C GLU A 550 19.67 -8.67 7.63
N GLN A 551 20.75 -8.22 8.27
CA GLN A 551 21.48 -7.05 7.84
C GLN A 551 22.11 -7.35 6.47
N TYR A 552 21.48 -6.91 5.37
CA TYR A 552 22.06 -7.01 4.04
C TYR A 552 23.20 -5.99 3.92
N THR A 553 24.44 -6.46 4.06
CA THR A 553 25.64 -5.64 4.10
C THR A 553 26.22 -5.41 2.71
N PHE A 554 27.24 -4.56 2.64
CA PHE A 554 27.98 -4.41 1.40
C PHE A 554 28.74 -5.70 1.04
N ILE A 555 29.13 -6.51 2.03
CA ILE A 555 29.74 -7.83 1.79
C ILE A 555 28.74 -8.78 1.14
N ASP A 556 27.48 -8.76 1.57
CA ASP A 556 26.43 -9.56 0.92
C ASP A 556 26.28 -9.20 -0.56
N TYR A 557 26.32 -7.90 -0.87
CA TYR A 557 26.28 -7.40 -2.23
C TYR A 557 27.54 -7.76 -3.02
N TYR A 558 28.73 -7.59 -2.45
CA TYR A 558 30.00 -7.99 -3.06
C TYR A 558 30.00 -9.48 -3.43
N GLY A 559 29.54 -10.34 -2.52
CA GLY A 559 29.36 -11.76 -2.79
C GLY A 559 28.39 -12.08 -3.92
N THR A 560 27.53 -11.13 -4.35
CA THR A 560 26.70 -11.33 -5.55
C THR A 560 27.42 -11.05 -6.86
N LEU A 561 28.52 -10.31 -6.82
CA LEU A 561 29.31 -9.88 -7.98
C LEU A 561 30.45 -10.83 -8.32
N VAL A 562 30.97 -11.52 -7.31
CA VAL A 562 31.97 -12.59 -7.44
C VAL A 562 31.28 -13.94 -7.52
#